data_AF-A0A369K1H1-F1
#
_entry.id   AF-A0A369K1H1-F1
#
_cell.length_a   1.000
_cell.length_b   1.000
_cell.length_c   1.000
_cell.angle_alpha   90.00
_cell.angle_beta   90.00
_cell.angle_gamma   90.00
#
_symmetry.space_group_name_H-M   'P 1'
#
loop_
_entity.id
_entity.type
_entity.pdbx_description
1 polymer ?
#
loop_
_entity_poly.entity_id
_entity_poly.type
_entity_poly.pdbx_seq_one_letter_code
_entity_poly.pdbx_strand_id
1 'polypeptide(L)'
;MASSSNKSKYHALPSRMFKFFPWTALLFSLIIAILYQSVESDNSFSDIVFHSSAHLPRVLVLTAHPDDESMFFAPTIRALVSRIRTNRIPMSKPASDPVRLSSETTLTSKITYTAHWSPATIPKVLYPYVNEHRITTILTFDDGGISGHPNHKSLPEGIRHLLSHQRYAFAAPPPKLFTLVTRSIPAKYTSILAPIWSKFTLYGIRLLSLEVLAVRIARGLGIELSPLISKPVTHRMPQVLVSGVSDYLAALRAMRQHASQLVWFRWLYVLFSRYMWVNEWVEVPVESLSV
;
A
#
# COMPACT_ATOMS: atom_id res chain seq x y z
N MET A 1 -44.37 72.59 31.60
CA MET A 1 -43.30 71.82 32.29
C MET A 1 -42.95 70.63 31.42
N ALA A 2 -41.76 70.65 30.83
CA ALA A 2 -41.34 69.71 29.80
C ALA A 2 -40.79 68.41 30.40
N SER A 3 -41.17 67.30 29.75
CA SER A 3 -40.76 65.91 30.00
C SER A 3 -39.28 65.70 29.68
N SER A 4 -38.56 65.01 30.55
CA SER A 4 -37.21 64.48 30.30
C SER A 4 -37.13 63.03 30.79
N SER A 5 -37.37 62.09 29.85
CA SER A 5 -37.12 60.67 30.02
C SER A 5 -35.77 60.35 29.37
N ASN A 6 -34.75 60.13 30.19
CA ASN A 6 -33.41 59.75 29.79
C ASN A 6 -33.38 58.27 29.37
N LYS A 7 -33.40 57.97 28.06
CA LYS A 7 -33.17 56.61 27.54
C LYS A 7 -31.68 56.41 27.27
N SER A 8 -31.08 55.54 28.07
CA SER A 8 -29.73 54.98 27.88
C SER A 8 -29.57 54.38 26.47
N LYS A 9 -28.58 54.88 25.72
CA LYS A 9 -28.13 54.32 24.44
C LYS A 9 -27.25 53.09 24.70
N TYR A 10 -27.84 51.90 24.71
CA TYR A 10 -27.06 50.69 24.47
C TYR A 10 -26.82 50.56 22.96
N HIS A 11 -25.60 50.82 22.53
CA HIS A 11 -25.15 50.49 21.17
C HIS A 11 -25.11 48.97 21.03
N ALA A 12 -26.11 48.39 20.37
CA ALA A 12 -26.09 47.01 19.96
C ALA A 12 -24.95 46.80 18.94
N LEU A 13 -23.96 45.97 19.31
CA LEU A 13 -22.94 45.49 18.38
C LEU A 13 -23.61 44.80 17.19
N PRO A 14 -23.10 44.98 15.95
CA PRO A 14 -23.75 44.46 14.76
C PRO A 14 -23.78 42.92 14.78
N SER A 15 -24.99 42.36 14.85
CA SER A 15 -25.33 40.93 14.90
C SER A 15 -24.94 40.11 13.65
N ARG A 16 -24.17 40.69 12.73
CA ARG A 16 -23.74 40.07 11.47
C ARG A 16 -22.42 39.32 11.56
N MET A 17 -21.61 39.52 12.60
CA MET A 17 -20.29 38.86 12.72
C MET A 17 -20.31 37.41 13.25
N PHE A 18 -21.44 36.93 13.80
CA PHE A 18 -21.47 35.62 14.50
C PHE A 18 -22.10 34.45 13.74
N LYS A 19 -22.59 34.65 12.51
CA LYS A 19 -23.33 33.59 11.78
C LYS A 19 -22.48 32.67 10.89
N PHE A 20 -21.19 32.97 10.69
CA PHE A 20 -20.30 32.18 9.82
C PHE A 20 -19.17 31.44 10.55
N PHE A 21 -19.11 31.52 11.88
CA PHE A 21 -17.88 31.25 12.63
C PHE A 21 -17.66 29.80 13.13
N PRO A 22 -18.67 28.97 13.49
CA PRO A 22 -18.38 27.62 13.98
C PRO A 22 -18.22 26.59 12.85
N TRP A 23 -19.06 26.64 11.80
CA TRP A 23 -19.07 25.62 10.75
C TRP A 23 -17.87 25.71 9.81
N THR A 24 -17.38 26.92 9.51
CA THR A 24 -16.20 27.12 8.68
C THR A 24 -14.93 26.67 9.39
N ALA A 25 -14.80 26.96 10.70
CA ALA A 25 -13.69 26.50 11.53
C ALA A 25 -13.71 24.97 11.74
N LEU A 26 -14.89 24.37 11.93
CA LEU A 26 -15.05 22.91 12.01
C LEU A 26 -14.73 22.24 10.68
N LEU A 27 -15.23 22.77 9.56
CA LEU A 27 -14.93 22.26 8.22
C LEU A 27 -13.42 22.38 7.92
N PHE A 28 -12.80 23.51 8.27
CA PHE A 28 -11.37 23.72 8.09
C PHE A 28 -10.54 22.79 8.97
N SER A 29 -10.93 22.60 10.24
CA SER A 29 -10.28 21.65 11.15
C SER A 29 -10.44 20.21 10.70
N LEU A 30 -11.61 19.85 10.15
CA LEU A 30 -11.87 18.55 9.54
C LEU A 30 -11.01 18.34 8.29
N ILE A 31 -10.90 19.36 7.41
CA ILE A 31 -10.02 19.31 6.23
C ILE A 31 -8.56 19.16 6.67
N ILE A 32 -8.09 19.93 7.66
CA ILE A 32 -6.73 19.79 8.20
C ILE A 32 -6.53 18.41 8.81
N ALA A 33 -7.48 17.88 9.59
CA ALA A 33 -7.38 16.56 10.17
C ALA A 33 -7.35 15.46 9.09
N ILE A 34 -8.15 15.59 8.03
CA ILE A 34 -8.14 14.68 6.87
C ILE A 34 -6.80 14.79 6.12
N LEU A 35 -6.28 16.00 5.89
CA LEU A 35 -4.99 16.21 5.23
C LEU A 35 -3.82 15.70 6.10
N TYR A 36 -3.87 15.92 7.41
CA TYR A 36 -2.88 15.45 8.36
C TYR A 36 -2.87 13.92 8.46
N GLN A 37 -4.04 13.32 8.68
CA GLN A 37 -4.19 11.87 8.61
C GLN A 37 -3.85 11.35 7.23
N SER A 38 -4.02 12.13 6.16
CA SER A 38 -3.62 11.72 4.81
C SER A 38 -2.12 11.56 4.64
N VAL A 39 -1.34 12.36 5.36
CA VAL A 39 0.13 12.38 5.32
C VAL A 39 0.78 11.34 6.25
N GLU A 40 0.03 10.71 7.15
CA GLU A 40 0.54 9.60 7.97
C GLU A 40 0.73 8.32 7.13
N SER A 41 1.55 7.35 7.54
CA SER A 41 1.60 6.07 6.82
C SER A 41 0.46 5.14 7.27
N ASP A 42 -0.22 4.49 6.31
CA ASP A 42 -1.13 3.38 6.59
C ASP A 42 -0.44 2.07 6.21
N ASN A 43 -0.13 1.27 7.23
CA ASN A 43 0.61 0.03 7.12
C ASN A 43 -0.29 -1.21 7.24
N SER A 44 -1.60 -1.09 7.04
CA SER A 44 -2.57 -2.19 7.14
C SER A 44 -2.20 -3.42 6.27
N PHE A 45 -1.49 -3.23 5.17
CA PHE A 45 -0.90 -4.34 4.40
C PHE A 45 0.10 -5.18 5.21
N SER A 46 0.96 -4.52 6.00
CA SER A 46 1.88 -5.23 6.90
C SER A 46 1.12 -5.97 8.01
N ASP A 47 -0.06 -5.50 8.41
CA ASP A 47 -0.86 -6.31 9.33
C ASP A 47 -1.30 -7.60 8.66
N ILE A 48 -1.73 -7.59 7.39
CA ILE A 48 -2.21 -8.79 6.69
C ILE A 48 -1.08 -9.77 6.36
N VAL A 49 0.07 -9.29 5.89
CA VAL A 49 1.25 -10.15 5.65
C VAL A 49 1.72 -10.82 6.95
N PHE A 50 1.51 -10.18 8.10
CA PHE A 50 1.96 -10.67 9.41
C PHE A 50 0.82 -11.29 10.26
N HIS A 51 -0.45 -11.30 9.81
CA HIS A 51 -1.62 -11.67 10.64
C HIS A 51 -1.87 -13.18 10.78
N SER A 52 -1.00 -14.04 10.27
CA SER A 52 -1.36 -15.46 10.12
C SER A 52 -0.24 -16.46 10.42
N SER A 53 0.73 -16.11 11.26
CA SER A 53 1.74 -17.10 11.66
C SER A 53 2.25 -16.87 13.07
N ALA A 54 2.44 -17.98 13.79
CA ALA A 54 3.16 -18.03 15.07
C ALA A 54 4.63 -17.58 14.97
N HIS A 55 5.11 -17.34 13.74
CA HIS A 55 6.46 -16.90 13.40
C HIS A 55 6.43 -15.70 12.47
N LEU A 56 7.48 -14.86 12.53
CA LEU A 56 7.63 -13.73 11.61
C LEU A 56 7.68 -14.23 10.15
N PRO A 57 6.90 -13.63 9.23
CA PRO A 57 6.90 -14.00 7.82
C PRO A 57 8.27 -13.70 7.20
N ARG A 58 8.70 -14.58 6.28
CA ARG A 58 9.90 -14.38 5.48
C ARG A 58 9.47 -13.93 4.10
N VAL A 59 9.56 -12.63 3.88
CA VAL A 59 9.05 -11.95 2.69
C VAL A 59 10.19 -11.76 1.68
N LEU A 60 9.94 -12.16 0.43
CA LEU A 60 10.81 -11.89 -0.71
C LEU A 60 10.14 -10.83 -1.60
N VAL A 61 10.81 -9.71 -1.81
CA VAL A 61 10.44 -8.75 -2.87
C VAL A 61 11.26 -9.10 -4.10
N LEU A 62 10.59 -9.58 -5.15
CA LEU A 62 11.23 -9.98 -6.40
C LEU A 62 11.04 -8.87 -7.45
N THR A 63 12.14 -8.35 -7.95
CA THR A 63 12.16 -7.30 -8.99
C THR A 63 12.88 -7.80 -10.25
N ALA A 64 12.73 -7.06 -11.36
CA ALA A 64 13.32 -7.44 -12.64
C ALA A 64 14.65 -6.70 -12.90
N HIS A 65 14.73 -5.44 -12.49
CA HIS A 65 15.88 -4.57 -12.72
C HIS A 65 16.41 -3.97 -11.41
N PRO A 66 17.70 -3.57 -11.39
CA PRO A 66 18.21 -2.70 -10.34
C PRO A 66 17.54 -1.33 -10.44
N ASP A 67 17.00 -0.81 -9.34
CA ASP A 67 16.21 0.43 -9.18
C ASP A 67 14.70 0.22 -8.99
N ASP A 68 14.14 -0.88 -9.50
CA ASP A 68 12.72 -1.24 -9.37
C ASP A 68 12.23 -1.21 -7.91
N GLU A 69 13.08 -1.65 -6.98
CA GLU A 69 12.80 -1.69 -5.54
C GLU A 69 12.53 -0.29 -4.98
N SER A 70 13.30 0.70 -5.43
CA SER A 70 13.20 2.09 -4.98
C SER A 70 12.13 2.87 -5.74
N MET A 71 11.87 2.48 -6.98
CA MET A 71 10.84 3.08 -7.82
C MET A 71 9.44 2.64 -7.41
N PHE A 72 9.19 1.33 -7.38
CA PHE A 72 7.83 0.79 -7.31
C PHE A 72 7.48 0.22 -5.95
N PHE A 73 8.47 -0.28 -5.20
CA PHE A 73 8.24 -1.03 -3.97
C PHE A 73 8.67 -0.29 -2.70
N ALA A 74 9.17 0.95 -2.80
CA ALA A 74 9.65 1.69 -1.64
C ALA A 74 8.60 1.84 -0.52
N PRO A 75 7.32 2.20 -0.79
CA PRO A 75 6.28 2.20 0.23
C PRO A 75 6.17 0.85 0.96
N THR A 76 6.17 -0.25 0.21
CA THR A 76 6.08 -1.62 0.76
C THR A 76 7.28 -1.98 1.60
N ILE A 77 8.50 -1.77 1.10
CA ILE A 77 9.74 -2.08 1.82
C ILE A 77 9.80 -1.30 3.13
N ARG A 78 9.41 -0.02 3.11
CA ARG A 78 9.36 0.84 4.29
C ARG A 78 8.41 0.30 5.36
N ALA A 79 7.20 -0.10 4.97
CA ALA A 79 6.24 -0.67 5.91
C ALA A 79 6.73 -1.99 6.50
N LEU A 80 7.29 -2.89 5.68
CA LEU A 80 7.84 -4.16 6.14
C LEU A 80 8.98 -3.96 7.15
N VAL A 81 9.94 -3.09 6.83
CA VAL A 81 11.07 -2.77 7.72
C VAL A 81 10.59 -2.13 9.02
N SER A 82 9.65 -1.19 8.94
CA SER A 82 9.05 -0.55 10.11
C SER A 82 8.43 -1.61 11.04
N ARG A 83 7.65 -2.54 10.47
CA ARG A 83 6.97 -3.59 11.25
C ARG A 83 7.94 -4.58 11.90
N ILE A 84 9.00 -4.97 11.18
CA ILE A 84 10.05 -5.84 11.73
C ILE A 84 10.74 -5.14 12.91
N ARG A 85 11.00 -3.84 12.81
CA ARG A 85 11.62 -3.05 13.88
C ARG A 85 10.71 -2.94 15.09
N THR A 86 9.42 -2.66 14.93
CA THR A 86 8.48 -2.54 16.05
C THR A 86 8.25 -3.87 16.77
N ASN A 87 8.20 -4.99 16.03
CA ASN A 87 8.03 -6.32 16.62
C ASN A 87 9.27 -6.84 17.36
N ARG A 88 10.45 -6.23 17.17
CA ARG A 88 11.73 -6.68 17.76
C ARG A 88 12.21 -5.92 18.99
N ILE A 89 11.43 -4.97 19.53
CA ILE A 89 11.84 -4.20 20.72
C ILE A 89 11.18 -4.80 21.97
N PRO A 90 11.98 -5.42 22.85
CA PRO A 90 12.30 -4.81 24.13
C PRO A 90 13.75 -4.33 24.10
N MET A 91 13.93 -3.06 24.44
CA MET A 91 15.17 -2.32 24.34
C MET A 91 16.24 -2.91 25.27
N SER A 92 17.10 -3.82 24.79
CA SER A 92 18.47 -4.02 25.32
C SER A 92 19.35 -4.83 24.37
N LYS A 93 20.52 -4.25 24.05
CA LYS A 93 21.66 -4.76 23.25
C LYS A 93 21.51 -4.88 21.71
N PRO A 94 22.51 -4.40 20.94
CA PRO A 94 22.58 -4.62 19.51
C PRO A 94 23.08 -6.05 19.28
N ALA A 95 22.15 -6.97 19.01
CA ALA A 95 22.52 -8.23 18.38
C ALA A 95 22.93 -7.91 16.93
N SER A 96 24.15 -8.30 16.57
CA SER A 96 24.68 -8.33 15.22
C SER A 96 23.63 -8.84 14.21
N ASP A 97 23.41 -8.03 13.19
CA ASP A 97 22.68 -8.24 11.94
C ASP A 97 21.18 -8.59 12.03
N PRO A 98 20.31 -7.57 12.11
CA PRO A 98 18.89 -7.74 11.83
C PRO A 98 18.59 -7.34 10.38
N VAL A 99 18.10 -8.30 9.60
CA VAL A 99 17.55 -8.16 8.22
C VAL A 99 18.59 -8.32 7.11
N ARG A 100 18.75 -9.54 6.62
CA ARG A 100 19.29 -9.80 5.28
C ARG A 100 18.18 -9.53 4.28
N LEU A 101 18.01 -8.25 3.90
CA LEU A 101 17.39 -7.91 2.63
C LEU A 101 18.45 -8.29 1.59
N SER A 102 18.58 -9.57 1.27
CA SER A 102 19.45 -9.99 0.18
C SER A 102 18.81 -9.53 -1.12
N SER A 103 19.30 -8.40 -1.63
CA SER A 103 19.12 -7.96 -3.02
C SER A 103 19.88 -8.85 -4.01
N GLU A 104 20.60 -9.87 -3.53
CA GLU A 104 21.38 -10.80 -4.33
C GLU A 104 20.58 -12.05 -4.69
N THR A 105 19.61 -11.87 -5.58
CA THR A 105 19.43 -12.87 -6.64
C THR A 105 19.18 -12.10 -7.91
N THR A 106 20.19 -11.30 -8.29
CA THR A 106 20.14 -10.57 -9.53
C THR A 106 20.26 -11.59 -10.67
N LEU A 107 19.10 -12.02 -11.16
CA LEU A 107 18.91 -12.77 -12.41
C LEU A 107 19.54 -12.04 -13.62
N THR A 108 20.03 -10.81 -13.43
CA THR A 108 20.56 -9.90 -14.45
C THR A 108 21.80 -10.39 -15.17
N SER A 109 22.59 -11.31 -14.62
CA SER A 109 23.86 -11.68 -15.25
C SER A 109 23.73 -12.49 -16.55
N LYS A 110 22.52 -12.89 -16.96
CA LYS A 110 22.29 -13.69 -18.17
C LYS A 110 21.17 -13.23 -19.11
N ILE A 111 20.55 -12.06 -18.92
CA ILE A 111 19.27 -11.79 -19.59
C ILE A 111 19.21 -10.46 -20.34
N THR A 112 18.74 -10.53 -21.58
CA THR A 112 18.41 -9.39 -22.44
C THR A 112 17.30 -8.55 -21.81
N TYR A 113 17.55 -7.26 -21.60
CA TYR A 113 16.66 -6.33 -20.88
C TYR A 113 15.29 -6.10 -21.53
N THR A 114 15.06 -6.53 -22.77
CA THR A 114 13.81 -6.29 -23.51
C THR A 114 13.03 -7.55 -23.86
N ALA A 115 13.56 -8.73 -23.55
CA ALA A 115 12.97 -10.00 -23.95
C ALA A 115 12.04 -10.55 -22.85
N HIS A 116 10.89 -11.10 -23.25
CA HIS A 116 10.06 -11.85 -22.32
C HIS A 116 10.79 -13.10 -21.83
N TRP A 117 10.85 -13.33 -20.52
CA TRP A 117 11.55 -14.48 -19.95
C TRP A 117 10.65 -15.71 -19.98
N SER A 118 11.23 -16.87 -20.30
CA SER A 118 10.48 -18.13 -20.25
C SER A 118 10.04 -18.42 -18.81
N PRO A 119 8.77 -18.85 -18.59
CA PRO A 119 8.27 -19.24 -17.28
C PRO A 119 9.04 -20.40 -16.65
N ALA A 120 9.76 -21.18 -17.46
CA ALA A 120 10.59 -22.28 -16.97
C ALA A 120 11.96 -21.84 -16.42
N THR A 121 12.42 -20.63 -16.75
CA THR A 121 13.72 -20.10 -16.33
C THR A 121 13.68 -19.56 -14.90
N ILE A 122 12.66 -18.76 -14.58
CA ILE A 122 12.52 -18.13 -13.25
C ILE A 122 12.54 -19.16 -12.11
N PRO A 123 11.76 -20.27 -12.16
CA PRO A 123 11.78 -21.29 -11.12
C PRO A 123 13.14 -21.96 -10.90
N LYS A 124 13.99 -22.09 -11.95
CA LYS A 124 15.31 -22.71 -11.80
C LYS A 124 16.23 -21.92 -10.87
N VAL A 125 16.07 -20.60 -10.85
CA VAL A 125 16.86 -19.70 -10.00
C VAL A 125 16.13 -19.40 -8.69
N LEU A 126 14.81 -19.24 -8.76
CA LEU A 126 14.01 -18.83 -7.62
C LEU A 126 13.77 -19.98 -6.61
N TYR A 127 13.58 -21.22 -7.08
CA TYR A 127 13.26 -22.35 -6.20
C TYR A 127 14.33 -22.63 -5.14
N PRO A 128 15.63 -22.75 -5.47
CA PRO A 128 16.66 -23.02 -4.45
C PRO A 128 16.65 -21.97 -3.35
N TYR A 129 16.58 -20.69 -3.73
CA TYR A 129 16.57 -19.57 -2.80
C TYR A 129 15.31 -19.54 -1.92
N VAL A 130 14.12 -19.73 -2.52
CA VAL A 130 12.84 -19.77 -1.79
C VAL A 130 12.83 -20.91 -0.78
N ASN A 131 13.34 -22.09 -1.16
CA ASN A 131 13.38 -23.25 -0.30
C ASN A 131 14.42 -23.12 0.83
N GLU A 132 15.64 -22.68 0.50
CA GLU A 132 16.74 -22.49 1.46
C GLU A 132 16.36 -21.47 2.54
N HIS A 133 15.82 -20.32 2.14
CA HIS A 133 15.41 -19.27 3.06
C HIS A 133 14.00 -19.46 3.61
N ARG A 134 13.32 -20.57 3.26
CA ARG A 134 11.95 -20.91 3.67
C ARG A 134 10.99 -19.73 3.49
N ILE A 135 11.07 -19.04 2.35
CA ILE A 135 10.25 -17.86 2.07
C ILE A 135 8.77 -18.24 2.17
N THR A 136 7.98 -17.41 2.85
CA THR A 136 6.53 -17.63 3.08
C THR A 136 5.66 -16.74 2.20
N THR A 137 6.22 -15.63 1.72
CA THR A 137 5.50 -14.61 0.96
C THR A 137 6.40 -14.06 -0.13
N ILE A 138 5.91 -14.02 -1.37
CA ILE A 138 6.59 -13.42 -2.52
C ILE A 138 5.77 -12.22 -3.00
N LEU A 139 6.42 -11.07 -3.11
CA LEU A 139 5.88 -9.81 -3.60
C LEU A 139 6.54 -9.48 -4.93
N THR A 140 5.77 -9.20 -5.98
CA THR A 140 6.30 -8.90 -7.32
C THR A 140 5.35 -8.00 -8.13
N PHE A 141 5.70 -7.65 -9.37
CA PHE A 141 4.79 -7.03 -10.34
C PHE A 141 3.62 -7.94 -10.72
N ASP A 142 2.55 -7.34 -11.24
CA ASP A 142 1.42 -8.06 -11.87
C ASP A 142 1.62 -8.30 -13.37
N ASP A 143 0.62 -8.90 -14.01
CA ASP A 143 0.61 -9.20 -15.45
C ASP A 143 0.59 -7.93 -16.33
N GLY A 144 0.28 -6.77 -15.74
CA GLY A 144 0.41 -5.47 -16.39
C GLY A 144 1.85 -4.96 -16.45
N GLY A 145 2.73 -5.43 -15.57
CA GLY A 145 4.14 -5.06 -15.51
C GLY A 145 4.37 -3.57 -15.26
N ILE A 146 3.39 -2.87 -14.67
CA ILE A 146 3.31 -1.42 -14.46
C ILE A 146 3.30 -0.60 -15.74
N SER A 147 4.36 -0.65 -16.54
CA SER A 147 4.49 0.03 -17.83
C SER A 147 4.28 -0.89 -19.03
N GLY A 148 3.95 -2.17 -18.80
CA GLY A 148 3.90 -3.18 -19.84
C GLY A 148 5.22 -3.90 -20.09
N HIS A 149 6.25 -3.65 -19.26
CA HIS A 149 7.60 -4.14 -19.49
C HIS A 149 7.67 -5.68 -19.48
N PRO A 150 8.25 -6.34 -20.51
CA PRO A 150 8.25 -7.80 -20.63
C PRO A 150 8.81 -8.52 -19.40
N ASN A 151 9.97 -8.09 -18.91
CA ASN A 151 10.60 -8.70 -17.73
C ASN A 151 9.70 -8.63 -16.49
N HIS A 152 8.96 -7.52 -16.30
CA HIS A 152 8.06 -7.36 -15.15
C HIS A 152 6.90 -8.34 -15.24
N LYS A 153 6.35 -8.54 -16.45
CA LYS A 153 5.27 -9.50 -16.72
C LYS A 153 5.71 -10.95 -16.57
N SER A 154 6.96 -11.25 -16.90
CA SER A 154 7.47 -12.62 -16.80
C SER A 154 7.60 -13.10 -15.35
N LEU A 155 7.85 -12.20 -14.39
CA LEU A 155 7.98 -12.55 -12.97
C LEU A 155 6.75 -13.30 -12.40
N PRO A 156 5.53 -12.73 -12.41
CA PRO A 156 4.36 -13.43 -11.87
C PRO A 156 4.05 -14.73 -12.63
N GLU A 157 4.29 -14.78 -13.95
CA GLU A 157 4.12 -16.01 -14.74
C GLU A 157 5.09 -17.12 -14.28
N GLY A 158 6.37 -16.79 -14.13
CA GLY A 158 7.38 -17.70 -13.63
C GLY A 158 7.12 -18.18 -12.19
N ILE A 159 6.60 -17.30 -11.32
CA ILE A 159 6.24 -17.69 -9.96
C ILE A 159 5.02 -18.61 -9.94
N ARG A 160 3.98 -18.32 -10.74
CA ARG A 160 2.82 -19.24 -10.85
C ARG A 160 3.28 -20.62 -11.33
N HIS A 161 4.17 -20.66 -12.32
CA HIS A 161 4.79 -21.90 -12.80
C HIS A 161 5.58 -22.61 -11.69
N LEU A 162 6.36 -21.88 -10.88
CA LEU A 162 7.04 -22.43 -9.70
C LEU A 162 6.06 -23.08 -8.70
N LEU A 163 4.95 -22.40 -8.41
CA LEU A 163 4.03 -22.78 -7.35
C LEU A 163 3.00 -23.84 -7.77
N SER A 164 2.72 -23.99 -9.06
CA SER A 164 1.78 -24.99 -9.58
C SER A 164 2.44 -26.30 -10.02
N HIS A 165 3.77 -26.31 -10.24
CA HIS A 165 4.46 -27.46 -10.79
C HIS A 165 4.93 -28.45 -9.72
N GLN A 166 4.49 -29.71 -9.83
CA GLN A 166 4.81 -30.80 -8.90
C GLN A 166 6.32 -31.06 -8.71
N ARG A 167 7.16 -30.71 -9.70
CA ARG A 167 8.63 -30.85 -9.59
C ARG A 167 9.24 -29.99 -8.48
N TYR A 168 8.52 -28.98 -7.99
CA TYR A 168 8.95 -28.08 -6.94
C TYR A 168 8.19 -28.37 -5.66
N ALA A 169 8.74 -29.29 -4.85
CA ALA A 169 8.17 -29.61 -3.55
C ALA A 169 8.67 -28.61 -2.50
N PHE A 170 7.74 -28.03 -1.73
CA PHE A 170 8.07 -27.19 -0.58
C PHE A 170 7.89 -28.01 0.70
N ALA A 171 8.85 -27.92 1.63
CA ALA A 171 8.78 -28.62 2.93
C ALA A 171 7.67 -28.08 3.86
N ALA A 172 7.08 -26.95 3.50
CA ALA A 172 6.03 -26.22 4.20
C ALA A 172 4.95 -25.83 3.18
N PRO A 173 3.79 -25.26 3.58
CA PRO A 173 2.85 -24.73 2.60
C PRO A 173 3.57 -23.81 1.61
N PRO A 174 3.24 -23.88 0.31
CA PRO A 174 3.89 -23.06 -0.70
C PRO A 174 3.73 -21.57 -0.36
N PRO A 175 4.73 -20.72 -0.70
CA PRO A 175 4.66 -19.31 -0.37
C PRO A 175 3.47 -18.65 -1.05
N LYS A 176 2.85 -17.70 -0.35
CA LYS A 176 1.78 -16.87 -0.92
C LYS A 176 2.35 -15.89 -1.93
N LEU A 177 1.65 -15.71 -3.05
CA LEU A 177 2.01 -14.74 -4.08
C LEU A 177 1.12 -13.51 -3.98
N PHE A 178 1.74 -12.33 -3.86
CA PHE A 178 1.07 -11.05 -3.99
C PHE A 178 1.68 -10.26 -5.15
N THR A 179 0.81 -9.63 -5.93
CA THR A 179 1.20 -8.81 -7.08
C THR A 179 0.80 -7.35 -6.89
N LEU A 180 1.69 -6.45 -7.32
CA LEU A 180 1.47 -5.01 -7.32
C LEU A 180 0.50 -4.65 -8.44
N VAL A 181 -0.56 -3.90 -8.14
CA VAL A 181 -1.61 -3.58 -9.10
C VAL A 181 -1.17 -2.51 -10.10
N THR A 182 -1.16 -2.84 -11.39
CA THR A 182 -1.00 -1.90 -12.50
C THR A 182 -2.24 -1.02 -12.64
N ARG A 183 -2.06 0.29 -12.49
CA ARG A 183 -3.13 1.28 -12.64
C ARG A 183 -3.29 1.77 -14.10
N SER A 184 -4.40 2.45 -14.38
CA SER A 184 -4.56 3.22 -15.62
C SER A 184 -3.54 4.36 -15.71
N ILE A 185 -3.21 4.82 -16.92
CA ILE A 185 -2.20 5.86 -17.15
C ILE A 185 -2.43 7.11 -16.28
N PRO A 186 -3.64 7.72 -16.22
CA PRO A 186 -3.87 8.90 -15.39
C PRO A 186 -3.62 8.62 -13.91
N ALA A 187 -4.03 7.45 -13.42
CA ALA A 187 -3.87 7.07 -12.03
C ALA A 187 -2.38 6.87 -11.66
N LYS A 188 -1.51 6.51 -12.61
CA LYS A 188 -0.05 6.40 -12.36
C LYS A 188 0.60 7.73 -12.05
N TYR A 189 0.02 8.85 -12.48
CA TYR A 189 0.63 10.18 -12.38
C TYR A 189 -0.13 11.13 -11.46
N THR A 190 -0.61 10.61 -10.33
CA THR A 190 -1.36 11.38 -9.32
C THR A 190 -0.49 11.91 -8.18
N SER A 191 0.77 11.47 -8.07
CA SER A 191 1.73 11.94 -7.06
C SER A 191 1.13 11.98 -5.64
N ILE A 192 1.36 13.07 -4.90
CA ILE A 192 0.87 13.35 -3.55
C ILE A 192 -0.66 13.36 -3.42
N LEU A 193 -1.41 13.44 -4.53
CA LEU A 193 -2.87 13.27 -4.47
C LEU A 193 -3.28 11.81 -4.29
N ALA A 194 -2.41 10.86 -4.65
CA ALA A 194 -2.66 9.44 -4.46
C ALA A 194 -2.95 9.03 -3.01
N PRO A 195 -2.12 9.40 -2.00
CA PRO A 195 -2.40 9.05 -0.60
C PRO A 195 -3.71 9.66 -0.09
N ILE A 196 -4.04 10.88 -0.51
CA ILE A 196 -5.32 11.56 -0.19
C ILE A 196 -6.49 10.76 -0.74
N TRP A 197 -6.45 10.44 -2.03
CA TRP A 197 -7.51 9.68 -2.69
C TRP A 197 -7.68 8.27 -2.10
N SER A 198 -6.57 7.58 -1.85
CA SER A 198 -6.58 6.23 -1.26
C SER A 198 -7.23 6.23 0.13
N LYS A 199 -6.89 7.19 0.99
CA LYS A 199 -7.48 7.28 2.33
C LYS A 199 -8.94 7.71 2.31
N PHE A 200 -9.30 8.65 1.44
CA PHE A 200 -10.70 9.00 1.22
C PHE A 200 -11.52 7.76 0.84
N THR A 201 -11.00 6.93 -0.08
CA THR A 201 -11.62 5.67 -0.48
C THR A 201 -11.76 4.70 0.70
N LEU A 202 -10.67 4.51 1.48
CA LEU A 202 -10.68 3.62 2.65
C LEU A 202 -11.66 4.08 3.74
N TYR A 203 -11.73 5.38 4.04
CA TYR A 203 -12.68 5.92 5.01
C TYR A 203 -14.12 5.79 4.53
N GLY A 204 -14.38 6.02 3.24
CA GLY A 204 -15.70 5.79 2.64
C GLY A 204 -16.15 4.34 2.80
N ILE A 205 -15.26 3.38 2.56
CA ILE A 205 -15.56 1.95 2.75
C ILE A 205 -15.80 1.61 4.23
N ARG A 206 -15.02 2.19 5.16
CA ARG A 206 -15.26 2.01 6.60
C ARG A 206 -16.63 2.54 7.01
N LEU A 207 -17.03 3.71 6.51
CA LEU A 207 -18.34 4.29 6.78
C LEU A 207 -19.48 3.39 6.27
N LEU A 208 -19.36 2.88 5.04
CA LEU A 208 -20.30 1.91 4.47
C LEU A 208 -20.38 0.62 5.30
N SER A 209 -19.25 0.13 5.83
CA SER A 209 -19.25 -1.07 6.67
C SER A 209 -19.96 -0.88 8.02
N LEU A 210 -19.94 0.34 8.58
CA LEU A 210 -20.69 0.69 9.79
C LEU A 210 -22.20 0.74 9.52
N GLU A 211 -22.61 1.22 8.35
CA GLU A 211 -24.02 1.17 7.93
C GLU A 211 -24.52 -0.27 7.87
N VAL A 212 -23.75 -1.17 7.24
CA VAL A 212 -24.10 -2.60 7.17
C VAL A 212 -24.19 -3.22 8.56
N LEU A 213 -23.30 -2.86 9.49
CA LEU A 213 -23.36 -3.30 10.88
C LEU A 213 -24.61 -2.77 11.60
N ALA A 214 -24.95 -1.49 11.43
CA ALA A 214 -26.13 -0.89 12.02
C ALA A 214 -27.42 -1.56 11.52
N VAL A 215 -27.51 -1.84 10.21
CA VAL A 215 -28.65 -2.59 9.63
C VAL A 215 -28.74 -4.00 10.21
N ARG A 216 -27.61 -4.70 10.42
CA ARG A 216 -27.60 -6.03 11.05
C ARG A 216 -28.11 -6.00 12.49
N ILE A 217 -27.67 -5.01 13.28
CA ILE A 217 -28.14 -4.82 14.65
C ILE A 217 -29.64 -4.50 14.67
N ALA A 218 -30.10 -3.58 13.82
CA ALA A 218 -31.50 -3.21 13.71
C ALA A 218 -32.40 -4.41 13.38
N ARG A 219 -31.98 -5.25 12.42
CA ARG A 219 -32.69 -6.52 12.10
C ARG A 219 -32.71 -7.48 13.28
N GLY A 220 -31.61 -7.60 14.03
CA GLY A 220 -31.56 -8.40 15.26
C GLY A 220 -32.51 -7.91 16.36
N LEU A 221 -32.88 -6.62 16.32
CA LEU A 221 -33.87 -5.99 17.21
C LEU A 221 -35.29 -5.99 16.62
N GLY A 222 -35.52 -6.63 15.47
CA GLY A 222 -36.84 -6.66 14.81
C GLY A 222 -37.21 -5.39 14.04
N ILE A 223 -36.26 -4.47 13.81
CA ILE A 223 -36.47 -3.25 13.03
C ILE A 223 -36.09 -3.53 11.57
N GLU A 224 -37.05 -3.38 10.65
CA GLU A 224 -36.80 -3.50 9.22
C GLU A 224 -36.09 -2.24 8.67
N LEU A 225 -34.77 -2.29 8.60
CA LEU A 225 -33.97 -1.36 7.80
C LEU A 225 -33.38 -2.06 6.56
N SER A 226 -33.35 -1.32 5.47
CA SER A 226 -32.63 -1.67 4.24
C SER A 226 -31.40 -0.79 4.09
N PRO A 227 -30.24 -1.32 3.68
CA PRO A 227 -29.05 -0.51 3.42
C PRO A 227 -29.30 0.41 2.20
N LEU A 228 -28.74 1.62 2.23
CA LEU A 228 -28.82 2.60 1.14
C LEU A 228 -28.09 2.10 -0.12
N ILE A 229 -27.06 1.26 0.07
CA ILE A 229 -26.34 0.60 -1.02
C ILE A 229 -26.54 -0.92 -0.92
N SER A 230 -27.24 -1.48 -1.90
CA SER A 230 -27.71 -2.87 -1.91
C SER A 230 -26.64 -3.91 -2.25
N LYS A 231 -25.51 -3.51 -2.84
CA LYS A 231 -24.40 -4.41 -3.18
C LYS A 231 -23.33 -4.35 -2.09
N PRO A 232 -23.12 -5.42 -1.30
CA PRO A 232 -21.95 -5.48 -0.44
C PRO A 232 -20.69 -5.39 -1.31
N VAL A 233 -19.73 -4.57 -0.93
CA VAL A 233 -18.40 -4.50 -1.55
C VAL A 233 -17.70 -5.82 -1.22
N THR A 234 -17.93 -6.86 -2.03
CA THR A 234 -17.36 -8.21 -1.84
C THR A 234 -16.14 -8.45 -2.72
N HIS A 235 -15.71 -7.46 -3.51
CA HIS A 235 -14.45 -7.58 -4.23
C HIS A 235 -13.32 -7.74 -3.21
N ARG A 236 -12.46 -8.76 -3.36
CA ARG A 236 -11.17 -8.85 -2.66
C ARG A 236 -10.48 -7.51 -2.83
N MET A 237 -10.61 -6.64 -1.83
CA MET A 237 -10.12 -5.28 -1.99
C MET A 237 -8.61 -5.35 -2.03
N PRO A 238 -7.97 -4.65 -2.99
CA PRO A 238 -6.53 -4.54 -2.98
C PRO A 238 -6.12 -3.98 -1.63
N GLN A 239 -5.11 -4.58 -1.04
CA GLN A 239 -4.55 -4.13 0.22
C GLN A 239 -3.72 -2.90 -0.10
N VAL A 240 -4.16 -1.74 0.39
CA VAL A 240 -3.58 -0.44 0.05
C VAL A 240 -2.60 -0.04 1.14
N LEU A 241 -1.37 0.22 0.74
CA LEU A 241 -0.34 0.79 1.57
C LEU A 241 -0.12 2.24 1.14
N VAL A 242 -0.16 3.14 2.12
CA VAL A 242 -0.03 4.58 1.89
C VAL A 242 1.18 5.10 2.64
N SER A 243 2.13 5.71 1.92
CA SER A 243 3.32 6.34 2.49
C SER A 243 3.05 7.77 2.92
N GLY A 244 3.67 8.16 4.02
CA GLY A 244 3.78 9.55 4.41
C GLY A 244 4.99 10.24 3.77
N VAL A 245 5.16 11.52 4.10
CA VAL A 245 6.27 12.34 3.58
C VAL A 245 7.64 11.78 3.99
N SER A 246 7.78 11.30 5.22
CA SER A 246 9.05 10.72 5.70
C SER A 246 9.47 9.48 4.89
N ASP A 247 8.50 8.64 4.52
CA ASP A 247 8.72 7.45 3.69
C ASP A 247 9.01 7.82 2.24
N TYR A 248 8.32 8.82 1.68
CA TYR A 248 8.65 9.37 0.37
C TYR A 248 10.09 9.92 0.32
N LEU A 249 10.51 10.67 1.34
CA LEU A 249 11.89 11.16 1.43
C LEU A 249 12.90 10.01 1.57
N ALA A 250 12.54 8.91 2.24
CA ALA A 250 13.37 7.71 2.28
C ALA A 250 13.46 7.04 0.90
N ALA A 251 12.34 6.92 0.18
CA ALA A 251 12.30 6.41 -1.19
C ALA A 251 13.17 7.26 -2.13
N LEU A 252 13.09 8.59 -2.04
CA LEU A 252 13.94 9.50 -2.78
C LEU A 252 15.43 9.30 -2.47
N ARG A 253 15.80 9.09 -1.20
CA ARG A 253 17.19 8.80 -0.82
C ARG A 253 17.66 7.46 -1.40
N ALA A 254 16.79 6.45 -1.44
CA ALA A 254 17.08 5.15 -2.05
C ALA A 254 17.28 5.29 -3.57
N MET A 255 16.36 5.97 -4.26
CA MET A 255 16.50 6.31 -5.69
C MET A 255 17.84 6.99 -5.99
N ARG A 256 18.29 7.90 -5.11
CA ARG A 256 19.58 8.59 -5.22
C ARG A 256 20.81 7.70 -5.06
N GLN A 257 20.68 6.50 -4.52
CA GLN A 257 21.76 5.50 -4.54
C GLN A 257 21.97 4.92 -5.94
N HIS A 258 20.94 4.93 -6.79
CA HIS A 258 21.03 4.57 -8.21
C HIS A 258 21.45 5.78 -9.06
N ALA A 259 22.54 6.47 -8.66
CA ALA A 259 22.95 7.74 -9.26
C ALA A 259 23.14 7.65 -10.78
N SER A 260 23.68 6.55 -11.29
CA SER A 260 23.87 6.32 -12.74
C SER A 260 22.57 6.12 -13.51
N GLN A 261 21.48 5.75 -12.84
CA GLN A 261 20.15 5.54 -13.44
C GLN A 261 19.26 6.79 -13.36
N LEU A 262 19.60 7.80 -12.54
CA LEU A 262 18.81 9.02 -12.32
C LEU A 262 18.94 10.08 -13.43
N VAL A 263 18.64 9.68 -14.66
CA VAL A 263 18.49 10.60 -15.79
C VAL A 263 17.18 11.40 -15.71
N TRP A 264 17.04 12.46 -16.50
CA TRP A 264 15.97 13.49 -16.37
C TRP A 264 14.55 12.93 -16.22
N PHE A 265 14.17 11.88 -16.95
CA PHE A 265 12.82 11.31 -16.86
C PHE A 265 12.58 10.54 -15.55
N ARG A 266 13.62 10.08 -14.85
CA ARG A 266 13.49 9.52 -13.50
C ARG A 266 13.08 10.59 -12.49
N TRP A 267 13.49 11.84 -12.68
CA TRP A 267 13.01 12.94 -11.84
C TRP A 267 11.53 13.25 -12.06
N LEU A 268 11.05 13.12 -13.31
CA LEU A 268 9.62 13.18 -13.58
C LEU A 268 8.88 12.04 -12.91
N TYR A 269 9.43 10.82 -12.94
CA TYR A 269 8.87 9.69 -12.22
C TYR A 269 8.76 9.97 -10.72
N VAL A 270 9.86 10.40 -10.09
CA VAL A 270 9.89 10.72 -8.65
C VAL A 270 8.82 11.76 -8.31
N LEU A 271 8.68 12.80 -9.13
CA LEU A 271 7.75 13.90 -8.87
C LEU A 271 6.28 13.50 -9.09
N PHE A 272 5.97 12.71 -10.12
CA PHE A 272 4.59 12.48 -10.55
C PHE A 272 4.05 11.08 -10.23
N SER A 273 4.91 10.09 -9.99
CA SER A 273 4.49 8.70 -9.83
C SER A 273 3.67 8.49 -8.55
N ARG A 274 2.52 7.84 -8.70
CA ARG A 274 1.72 7.29 -7.61
C ARG A 274 2.48 6.23 -6.82
N TYR A 275 3.33 5.43 -7.45
CA TYR A 275 4.00 4.30 -6.80
C TYR A 275 5.09 4.72 -5.81
N MET A 276 5.53 5.99 -5.85
CA MET A 276 6.37 6.59 -4.81
C MET A 276 5.60 6.79 -3.50
N TRP A 277 4.26 6.79 -3.55
CA TRP A 277 3.38 7.11 -2.42
C TRP A 277 2.48 5.95 -2.02
N VAL A 278 1.96 5.19 -2.99
CA VAL A 278 0.92 4.19 -2.75
C VAL A 278 1.28 2.89 -3.45
N ASN A 279 1.20 1.79 -2.71
CA ASN A 279 1.22 0.44 -3.28
C ASN A 279 -0.12 -0.25 -3.02
N GLU A 280 -0.60 -0.98 -4.01
CA GLU A 280 -1.84 -1.75 -3.94
C GLU A 280 -1.51 -3.20 -4.26
N TRP A 281 -1.89 -4.12 -3.38
CA TRP A 281 -1.51 -5.52 -3.46
C TRP A 281 -2.72 -6.44 -3.57
N VAL A 282 -2.64 -7.44 -4.44
CA VAL A 282 -3.65 -8.48 -4.58
C VAL A 282 -2.98 -9.84 -4.38
N GLU A 283 -3.58 -10.69 -3.54
CA GLU A 283 -3.17 -12.09 -3.41
C GLU A 283 -3.64 -12.87 -4.63
N VAL A 284 -2.70 -13.48 -5.34
CA VAL A 284 -2.97 -14.34 -6.48
C VAL A 284 -3.17 -15.76 -5.96
N PRO A 285 -4.39 -16.32 -6.06
CA PRO A 285 -4.59 -17.72 -5.72
C PRO A 285 -3.80 -18.57 -6.71
N VAL A 286 -2.95 -19.45 -6.20
CA VAL A 286 -2.32 -20.48 -7.00
C VAL A 286 -3.10 -21.76 -6.75
N GLU A 287 -3.86 -22.19 -7.75
CA GLU A 287 -4.46 -23.51 -7.74
C GLU A 287 -3.32 -24.53 -7.83
N SER A 288 -3.11 -25.29 -6.76
CA SER A 288 -2.35 -26.54 -6.87
C SER A 288 -3.12 -27.41 -7.85
N LEU A 289 -2.48 -27.84 -8.95
CA LEU A 289 -3.09 -28.81 -9.86
C LEU A 289 -3.64 -29.96 -9.02
N SER A 290 -4.96 -30.14 -9.05
CA SER A 290 -5.62 -31.29 -8.43
C SER A 290 -5.04 -32.56 -9.05
N VAL A 291 -4.65 -33.47 -8.17
CA VAL A 291 -4.08 -34.81 -8.42
C VAL A 291 -4.79 -35.54 -9.55
#